data_AF-A0A1I6T171-F1
#
_entry.id   AF-A0A1I6T171-F1
#
_cell.length_a   1.000
_cell.length_b   1.000
_cell.length_c   1.000
_cell.angle_alpha   90.00
_cell.angle_beta   90.00
_cell.angle_gamma   90.00
#
_symmetry.space_group_name_H-M   'P 1'
#
loop_
_entity.id
_entity.type
_entity.pdbx_description
1 polymer ?
#
loop_
_entity_poly.entity_id
_entity_poly.type
_entity_poly.pdbx_seq_one_letter_code
_entity_poly.pdbx_strand_id
1 'polypeptide(L)'
;MKTIHVFVVMFVLLLACEQEPKQYFSSAPEIDLAKSNTESYYSGNWEAFRANYVDTAKIYHNSTEAITVDEMIMRFKDGLKDVSTYSPKDSIYYEMIVEDDGDHWINMWATWSATFKNTGEKVEVPYHITAMIKDGKIIKEFGYWNHLPIYQALKKSRMQMDTTNTN
;
A
#
# COMPACT_ATOMS: atom_id res chain seq x y z
N MET A 1 -54.36 -29.97 -7.42
CA MET A 1 -53.64 -29.83 -6.12
C MET A 1 -52.17 -30.25 -6.21
N LYS A 2 -51.81 -31.39 -6.82
CA LYS A 2 -50.40 -31.83 -6.98
C LYS A 2 -49.49 -30.83 -7.71
N THR A 3 -50.01 -30.11 -8.71
CA THR A 3 -49.25 -29.11 -9.50
C THR A 3 -48.85 -27.89 -8.68
N ILE A 4 -49.67 -27.46 -7.69
CA ILE A 4 -49.38 -26.28 -6.86
C ILE A 4 -48.20 -26.56 -5.91
N HIS A 5 -48.09 -27.78 -5.39
CA HIS A 5 -46.98 -28.17 -4.50
C HIS A 5 -45.63 -28.17 -5.22
N VAL A 6 -45.60 -28.53 -6.51
CA VAL A 6 -44.37 -28.47 -7.33
C VAL A 6 -43.91 -27.03 -7.53
N PHE A 7 -44.84 -26.08 -7.77
CA PHE A 7 -44.49 -24.67 -7.92
C PHE A 7 -43.99 -24.04 -6.61
N VAL A 8 -44.55 -24.41 -5.46
CA VAL A 8 -44.08 -23.93 -4.15
C VAL A 8 -42.66 -24.44 -3.85
N VAL A 9 -42.38 -25.71 -4.07
CA VAL A 9 -41.04 -26.29 -3.88
C VAL A 9 -40.02 -25.64 -4.82
N MET A 10 -40.39 -25.39 -6.08
CA MET A 10 -39.54 -24.72 -7.05
C MET A 10 -39.25 -23.26 -6.67
N PHE A 11 -40.21 -22.55 -6.07
CA PHE A 11 -40.04 -21.18 -5.61
C PHE A 11 -39.12 -21.08 -4.37
N VAL A 12 -39.19 -22.06 -3.45
CA VAL A 12 -38.29 -22.13 -2.29
C VAL A 12 -36.84 -22.41 -2.70
N LEU A 13 -36.62 -23.22 -3.73
CA LEU A 13 -35.28 -23.49 -4.27
C LEU A 13 -34.61 -22.25 -4.90
N LEU A 14 -35.39 -21.29 -5.41
CA LEU A 14 -34.86 -20.02 -5.96
C LEU A 14 -34.40 -19.05 -4.85
N LEU A 15 -34.93 -19.17 -3.63
CA LEU A 15 -34.55 -18.34 -2.47
C LEU A 15 -33.35 -18.92 -1.69
N ALA A 16 -32.99 -20.18 -1.92
CA ALA A 16 -31.86 -20.85 -1.28
C ALA A 16 -30.51 -20.58 -1.98
N CYS A 17 -30.49 -19.70 -2.98
CA CYS A 17 -29.25 -19.18 -3.56
C CYS A 17 -28.67 -18.15 -2.59
N GLU A 18 -28.04 -18.61 -1.51
CA GLU A 18 -27.16 -17.75 -0.70
C GLU A 18 -26.05 -17.26 -1.64
N GLN A 19 -26.05 -15.96 -1.94
CA GLN A 19 -24.89 -15.34 -2.56
C GLN A 19 -23.78 -15.39 -1.51
N GLU A 20 -22.69 -16.09 -1.80
CA GLU A 20 -21.50 -16.03 -0.96
C GLU A 20 -21.16 -14.56 -0.69
N PRO A 21 -20.81 -14.20 0.56
CA PRO A 21 -20.49 -12.82 0.89
C PRO A 21 -19.40 -12.34 -0.05
N LYS A 22 -19.62 -11.17 -0.65
CA LYS A 22 -18.65 -10.56 -1.56
C LYS A 22 -17.35 -10.34 -0.80
N GLN A 23 -16.32 -11.12 -1.12
CA GLN A 23 -15.01 -11.02 -0.48
C GLN A 23 -14.08 -10.00 -1.15
N TYR A 24 -14.40 -9.55 -2.37
CA TYR A 24 -13.54 -8.68 -3.17
C TYR A 24 -14.21 -7.35 -3.53
N PHE A 25 -13.49 -6.23 -3.34
CA PHE A 25 -14.01 -4.89 -3.65
C PHE A 25 -12.98 -4.04 -4.39
N SER A 26 -13.43 -3.33 -5.42
CA SER A 26 -12.67 -2.30 -6.14
C SER A 26 -12.99 -0.87 -5.69
N SER A 27 -13.93 -0.72 -4.76
CA SER A 27 -14.31 0.55 -4.13
C SER A 27 -14.87 0.28 -2.73
N ALA A 28 -14.34 0.97 -1.73
CA ALA A 28 -14.71 0.90 -0.32
C ALA A 28 -14.10 2.09 0.44
N PRO A 29 -14.66 2.53 1.58
CA PRO A 29 -14.05 3.57 2.42
C PRO A 29 -12.59 3.28 2.81
N GLU A 30 -12.27 2.00 3.02
CA GLU A 30 -10.92 1.49 3.30
C GLU A 30 -9.94 1.72 2.14
N ILE A 31 -10.42 1.56 0.90
CA ILE A 31 -9.64 1.88 -0.30
C ILE A 31 -9.38 3.39 -0.38
N ASP A 32 -10.37 4.22 0.00
CA ASP A 32 -10.19 5.68 -0.02
C ASP A 32 -9.21 6.15 1.06
N LEU A 33 -9.18 5.50 2.23
CA LEU A 33 -8.13 5.69 3.24
C LEU A 33 -6.75 5.36 2.67
N ALA A 34 -6.60 4.22 1.98
CA ALA A 34 -5.33 3.80 1.39
C ALA A 34 -4.84 4.76 0.29
N LYS A 35 -5.75 5.28 -0.55
CA LYS A 35 -5.45 6.34 -1.52
C LYS A 35 -4.98 7.62 -0.83
N SER A 36 -5.69 8.09 0.19
CA SER A 36 -5.31 9.28 0.96
C SER A 36 -3.94 9.14 1.61
N ASN A 37 -3.63 7.96 2.16
CA ASN A 37 -2.31 7.66 2.71
C ASN A 37 -1.21 7.72 1.63
N THR A 38 -1.49 7.15 0.46
CA THR A 38 -0.56 7.17 -0.68
C THR A 38 -0.31 8.58 -1.21
N GLU A 39 -1.36 9.40 -1.32
CA GLU A 39 -1.26 10.82 -1.68
C GLU A 39 -0.44 11.61 -0.66
N SER A 40 -0.63 11.33 0.63
CA SER A 40 0.14 11.95 1.71
C SER A 40 1.63 11.60 1.62
N TYR A 41 1.98 10.36 1.25
CA TYR A 41 3.36 9.96 0.97
C TYR A 41 3.96 10.76 -0.19
N TYR A 42 3.32 10.77 -1.36
CA TYR A 42 3.86 11.44 -2.55
C TYR A 42 3.88 12.97 -2.45
N SER A 43 3.02 13.56 -1.63
CA SER A 43 3.06 15.00 -1.31
C SER A 43 4.02 15.36 -0.18
N GLY A 44 4.59 14.38 0.52
CA GLY A 44 5.42 14.60 1.69
C GLY A 44 4.65 15.14 2.91
N ASN A 45 3.33 15.00 2.95
CA ASN A 45 2.51 15.38 4.10
C ASN A 45 2.57 14.28 5.17
N TRP A 46 3.67 14.27 5.93
CA TRP A 46 3.94 13.23 6.92
C TRP A 46 2.97 13.21 8.10
N GLU A 47 2.35 14.35 8.43
CA GLU A 47 1.34 14.44 9.48
C GLU A 47 0.05 13.74 9.04
N ALA A 48 -0.44 14.05 7.82
CA ALA A 48 -1.59 13.38 7.25
C ALA A 48 -1.32 11.89 7.01
N PHE A 49 -0.11 11.55 6.54
CA PHE A 49 0.32 10.16 6.38
C PHE A 49 0.22 9.41 7.72
N ARG A 50 0.84 9.94 8.78
CA ARG A 50 0.82 9.34 10.13
C ARG A 50 -0.62 9.18 10.65
N ALA A 51 -1.48 10.15 10.37
CA ALA A 51 -2.86 10.13 10.82
C ALA A 51 -3.68 8.95 10.27
N ASN A 52 -3.25 8.26 9.20
CA ASN A 52 -3.95 7.07 8.70
C ASN A 52 -3.74 5.80 9.54
N TYR A 53 -2.75 5.81 10.44
CA TYR A 53 -2.37 4.65 11.26
C TYR A 53 -2.83 4.80 12.72
N VAL A 54 -3.00 3.68 13.42
CA VAL A 54 -3.00 3.69 14.90
C VAL A 54 -1.57 3.81 15.44
N ASP A 55 -1.40 4.36 16.64
CA ASP A 55 -0.07 4.55 17.24
C ASP A 55 0.69 3.23 17.46
N THR A 56 -0.04 2.13 17.64
CA THR A 56 0.52 0.78 17.85
C THR A 56 0.64 -0.03 16.56
N ALA A 57 0.52 0.60 15.38
CA ALA A 57 0.56 -0.11 14.12
C ALA A 57 1.92 -0.79 13.92
N LYS A 58 1.88 -2.01 13.34
CA LYS A 58 3.09 -2.80 13.08
C LYS A 58 3.41 -2.82 11.59
N ILE A 59 4.60 -2.35 11.24
CA ILE A 59 5.03 -2.21 9.84
C ILE A 59 6.15 -3.21 9.54
N TYR A 60 5.95 -4.00 8.49
CA TYR A 60 6.86 -5.08 8.06
C TYR A 60 7.28 -4.86 6.60
N HIS A 61 8.25 -3.96 6.39
CA HIS A 61 8.75 -3.63 5.06
C HIS A 61 10.02 -4.41 4.77
N ASN A 62 9.95 -5.39 3.86
CA ASN A 62 11.02 -6.34 3.54
C ASN A 62 11.71 -6.94 4.78
N SER A 63 10.95 -7.18 5.85
CA SER A 63 11.44 -7.64 7.14
C SER A 63 10.39 -8.46 7.89
N THR A 64 10.85 -9.41 8.71
CA THR A 64 10.03 -10.13 9.69
C THR A 64 9.87 -9.37 11.01
N GLU A 65 10.67 -8.31 11.21
CA GLU A 65 10.63 -7.49 12.42
C GLU A 65 9.77 -6.25 12.19
N ALA A 66 8.91 -5.95 13.16
CA ALA A 66 8.03 -4.79 13.10
C ALA A 66 8.80 -3.51 13.43
N ILE A 67 8.46 -2.43 12.74
CA ILE A 67 8.81 -1.06 13.14
C ILE A 67 7.54 -0.25 13.40
N THR A 68 7.71 0.87 14.10
CA THR A 68 6.66 1.87 14.31
C THR A 68 6.44 2.73 13.05
N VAL A 69 5.31 3.42 13.01
CA VAL A 69 4.99 4.39 11.94
C VAL A 69 6.02 5.53 11.89
N ASP A 70 6.50 6.00 13.05
CA ASP A 70 7.52 7.06 13.11
C ASP A 70 8.87 6.60 12.56
N GLU A 71 9.28 5.38 12.85
CA GLU A 71 10.49 4.80 12.29
C GLU A 71 10.38 4.61 10.77
N MET A 72 9.21 4.18 10.27
CA MET A 72 8.93 4.11 8.83
C MET A 72 9.06 5.50 8.18
N ILE A 73 8.39 6.52 8.73
CA ILE A 73 8.46 7.92 8.24
C ILE A 73 9.91 8.42 8.25
N MET A 74 10.68 8.11 9.30
CA MET A 74 12.09 8.48 9.40
C MET A 74 12.92 7.84 8.27
N ARG A 75 12.71 6.54 8.00
CA ARG A 75 13.39 5.84 6.90
C ARG A 75 13.01 6.41 5.53
N PHE A 76 11.74 6.73 5.31
CA PHE A 76 11.30 7.39 4.08
C PHE A 76 11.97 8.75 3.90
N LYS A 77 11.95 9.60 4.93
CA LYS A 77 12.62 10.90 4.90
C LYS A 77 14.11 10.77 4.61
N ASP A 78 14.80 9.80 5.22
CA ASP A 78 16.22 9.57 4.97
C ASP A 78 16.50 9.15 3.53
N GLY A 79 15.76 8.17 3.01
CA GLY A 79 15.89 7.71 1.63
C GLY A 79 15.59 8.79 0.58
N LEU A 80 14.69 9.74 0.90
CA LEU A 80 14.31 10.82 0.01
C LEU A 80 15.28 12.02 0.03
N LYS A 81 16.24 12.10 0.96
CA LYS A 81 17.23 13.21 1.00
C LYS A 81 18.02 13.35 -0.29
N ASP A 82 18.31 12.21 -0.94
CA ASP A 82 19.12 12.14 -2.16
C ASP A 82 18.26 12.06 -3.43
N VAL A 83 16.94 12.27 -3.31
CA VAL A 83 15.97 12.22 -4.42
C VAL A 83 15.54 13.63 -4.81
N SER A 84 15.58 13.98 -6.10
CA SER A 84 15.14 15.29 -6.61
C SER A 84 13.63 15.32 -6.85
N THR A 85 13.09 14.26 -7.45
CA THR A 85 11.66 14.09 -7.74
C THR A 85 11.28 12.63 -7.55
N TYR A 86 10.09 12.38 -7.04
CA TYR A 86 9.50 11.04 -6.98
C TYR A 86 7.99 11.11 -7.17
N SER A 87 7.45 10.08 -7.80
CA SER A 87 6.01 9.97 -8.10
C SER A 87 5.67 8.50 -8.35
N PRO A 88 4.39 8.12 -8.32
CA PRO A 88 4.01 6.89 -8.99
C PRO A 88 4.34 7.03 -10.47
N LYS A 89 4.85 5.96 -11.09
CA LYS A 89 5.12 5.94 -12.53
C LYS A 89 3.83 5.94 -13.34
N ASP A 90 2.88 5.13 -12.91
CA ASP A 90 1.60 4.84 -13.55
C ASP A 90 0.48 4.86 -12.50
N SER A 91 -0.74 4.50 -12.90
CA SER A 91 -1.85 4.32 -11.96
C SER A 91 -1.53 3.29 -10.87
N ILE A 92 -2.02 3.57 -9.66
CA ILE A 92 -1.90 2.68 -8.52
C ILE A 92 -3.16 1.80 -8.47
N TYR A 93 -2.96 0.49 -8.34
CA TYR A 93 -4.05 -0.46 -8.25
C TYR A 93 -4.33 -0.78 -6.78
N TYR A 94 -5.61 -0.73 -6.41
CA TYR A 94 -6.10 -1.03 -5.07
C TYR A 94 -7.23 -2.05 -5.16
N GLU A 95 -7.23 -2.98 -4.22
CA GLU A 95 -8.36 -3.85 -3.94
C GLU A 95 -8.51 -4.00 -2.43
N MET A 96 -9.72 -4.33 -2.00
CA MET A 96 -9.99 -4.80 -0.66
C MET A 96 -10.42 -6.26 -0.71
N ILE A 97 -9.87 -7.05 0.21
CA ILE A 97 -10.39 -8.36 0.55
C ILE A 97 -10.97 -8.36 1.97
N VAL A 98 -12.00 -9.16 2.19
CA VAL A 98 -12.56 -9.45 3.51
C VAL A 98 -12.27 -10.91 3.83
N GLU A 99 -11.53 -11.16 4.91
CA GLU A 99 -11.21 -12.51 5.38
C GLU A 99 -12.41 -13.15 6.10
N ASP A 100 -12.33 -14.47 6.36
CA ASP A 100 -13.41 -15.25 6.96
C ASP A 100 -13.80 -14.76 8.37
N ASP A 101 -12.90 -14.11 9.09
CA ASP A 101 -13.13 -13.49 10.40
C ASP A 101 -13.67 -12.05 10.32
N GLY A 102 -13.87 -11.53 9.11
CA GLY A 102 -14.36 -10.19 8.83
C GLY A 102 -13.28 -9.11 8.80
N ASP A 103 -11.99 -9.48 8.88
CA ASP A 103 -10.92 -8.51 8.80
C ASP A 103 -10.75 -7.96 7.37
N HIS A 104 -10.56 -6.64 7.27
CA HIS A 104 -10.43 -5.92 6.00
C HIS A 104 -8.95 -5.72 5.67
N TRP A 105 -8.54 -6.21 4.50
CA TRP A 105 -7.18 -6.03 3.98
C TRP A 105 -7.21 -5.30 2.65
N ILE A 106 -6.40 -4.25 2.56
CA ILE A 106 -6.16 -3.53 1.30
C ILE A 106 -4.87 -4.01 0.69
N ASN A 107 -4.94 -4.48 -0.55
CA ASN A 107 -3.77 -4.74 -1.36
C ASN A 107 -3.55 -3.58 -2.33
N MET A 108 -2.32 -3.10 -2.38
CA MET A 108 -1.86 -2.03 -3.25
C MET A 108 -0.71 -2.53 -4.12
N TRP A 109 -0.78 -2.24 -5.42
CA TRP A 109 0.32 -2.45 -6.36
C TRP A 109 0.59 -1.18 -7.13
N ALA A 110 1.86 -0.79 -7.19
CA ALA A 110 2.30 0.36 -7.94
C ALA A 110 3.77 0.24 -8.34
N THR A 111 4.21 1.17 -9.16
CA THR A 111 5.62 1.38 -9.47
C THR A 111 6.05 2.72 -8.91
N TRP A 112 6.94 2.69 -7.93
CA TRP A 112 7.60 3.88 -7.40
C TRP A 112 8.65 4.35 -8.39
N SER A 113 8.63 5.63 -8.76
CA SER A 113 9.62 6.25 -9.63
C SER A 113 10.33 7.38 -8.92
N ALA A 114 11.65 7.45 -9.05
CA ALA A 114 12.43 8.56 -8.52
C ALA A 114 13.63 8.92 -9.40
N THR A 115 14.00 10.18 -9.36
CA THR A 115 15.22 10.71 -9.94
C THR A 115 16.18 11.08 -8.81
N PHE A 116 17.41 10.57 -8.86
CA PHE A 116 18.41 10.83 -7.83
C PHE A 116 19.18 12.13 -8.10
N LYS A 117 19.46 12.86 -7.02
CA LYS A 117 20.32 14.04 -7.03
C LYS A 117 21.72 13.67 -7.51
N ASN A 118 22.48 14.66 -7.99
CA ASN A 118 23.88 14.57 -8.42
C ASN A 118 24.14 13.72 -9.69
N THR A 119 23.39 12.64 -9.94
CA THR A 119 23.53 11.78 -11.12
C THR A 119 22.40 11.96 -12.13
N GLY A 120 21.21 12.38 -11.69
CA GLY A 120 20.02 12.39 -12.54
C GLY A 120 19.50 11.00 -12.92
N GLU A 121 20.04 9.93 -12.30
CA GLU A 121 19.63 8.56 -12.56
C GLU A 121 18.15 8.36 -12.18
N LYS A 122 17.36 7.83 -13.11
CA LYS A 122 15.96 7.46 -12.87
C LYS A 122 15.90 6.00 -12.45
N VAL A 123 15.20 5.74 -11.35
CA VAL A 123 14.94 4.39 -10.84
C VAL A 123 13.43 4.16 -10.77
N GLU A 124 13.02 2.97 -11.18
CA GLU A 124 11.62 2.52 -11.14
C GLU A 124 11.56 1.18 -10.42
N VAL A 125 10.77 1.10 -9.35
CA VAL A 125 10.67 -0.09 -8.50
C VAL A 125 9.20 -0.45 -8.30
N PRO A 126 8.76 -1.60 -8.82
CA PRO A 126 7.47 -2.17 -8.45
C PRO A 126 7.44 -2.50 -6.96
N TYR A 127 6.32 -2.22 -6.31
CA TYR A 127 6.08 -2.59 -4.94
C TYR A 127 4.68 -3.17 -4.78
N HIS A 128 4.54 -4.00 -3.75
CA HIS A 128 3.26 -4.46 -3.23
C HIS A 128 3.19 -4.11 -1.75
N ILE A 129 2.04 -3.57 -1.32
CA ILE A 129 1.72 -3.35 0.08
C ILE A 129 0.39 -4.02 0.38
N THR A 130 0.32 -4.72 1.51
CA THR A 130 -0.95 -5.20 2.07
C THR A 130 -1.14 -4.61 3.47
N ALA A 131 -2.26 -3.94 3.69
CA ALA A 131 -2.55 -3.18 4.89
C ALA A 131 -3.88 -3.61 5.50
N MET A 132 -3.86 -3.94 6.78
CA MET A 132 -5.04 -4.30 7.55
C MET A 132 -5.68 -3.03 8.12
N ILE A 133 -6.96 -2.83 7.84
CA ILE A 133 -7.71 -1.66 8.33
C ILE A 133 -8.74 -2.11 9.36
N LYS A 134 -8.76 -1.39 10.48
CA LYS A 134 -9.74 -1.57 11.54
C LYS A 134 -10.17 -0.20 12.07
N ASP A 135 -11.47 0.00 12.22
CA ASP A 135 -12.07 1.25 12.71
C ASP A 135 -11.55 2.50 11.96
N GLY A 136 -11.38 2.37 10.63
CA GLY A 136 -10.92 3.45 9.76
C GLY A 136 -9.44 3.81 9.89
N LYS A 137 -8.61 2.95 10.51
CA LYS A 137 -7.17 3.14 10.66
C LYS A 137 -6.39 1.90 10.25
N ILE A 138 -5.17 2.10 9.75
CA ILE A 138 -4.24 1.01 9.47
C ILE A 138 -3.62 0.53 10.79
N ILE A 139 -3.76 -0.77 11.07
CA ILE A 139 -3.22 -1.40 12.29
C ILE A 139 -2.00 -2.29 12.03
N LYS A 140 -1.82 -2.72 10.79
CA LYS A 140 -0.71 -3.58 10.36
C LYS A 140 -0.48 -3.40 8.88
N GLU A 141 0.78 -3.42 8.45
CA GLU A 141 1.13 -3.33 7.04
C GLU A 141 2.34 -4.20 6.72
N PHE A 142 2.31 -4.88 5.58
CA PHE A 142 3.45 -5.55 4.97
C PHE A 142 3.77 -4.91 3.64
N GLY A 143 5.06 -4.72 3.36
CA GLY A 143 5.53 -4.09 2.13
C GLY A 143 6.69 -4.85 1.52
N TYR A 144 6.62 -5.08 0.21
CA TYR A 144 7.60 -5.85 -0.55
C TYR A 144 8.03 -5.13 -1.81
N TRP A 145 9.34 -5.00 -2.00
CA TRP A 145 9.95 -4.42 -3.20
C TRP A 145 11.45 -4.73 -3.27
N ASN A 146 12.04 -4.61 -4.46
CA ASN A 146 13.47 -4.81 -4.64
C ASN A 146 14.27 -3.56 -4.22
N HIS A 147 15.04 -3.67 -3.14
CA HIS A 147 15.88 -2.57 -2.63
C HIS A 147 17.14 -2.32 -3.47
N LEU A 148 17.62 -3.29 -4.25
CA LEU A 148 18.93 -3.23 -4.88
C LEU A 148 19.09 -2.03 -5.84
N PRO A 149 18.13 -1.72 -6.75
CA PRO A 149 18.25 -0.57 -7.64
C PRO A 149 18.32 0.77 -6.88
N ILE A 150 17.54 0.91 -5.82
CA ILE A 150 17.51 2.11 -4.96
C ILE A 150 18.87 2.28 -4.29
N TYR A 151 19.40 1.21 -3.69
CA TYR A 151 20.70 1.23 -3.02
C TYR A 151 21.83 1.59 -3.98
N GLN A 152 21.84 1.02 -5.19
CA GLN A 152 22.85 1.30 -6.21
C GLN A 152 22.83 2.78 -6.63
N ALA A 153 21.64 3.33 -6.89
CA ALA A 153 21.50 4.74 -7.26
C ALA A 153 21.88 5.69 -6.11
N LEU A 154 21.47 5.39 -4.87
CA LEU A 154 21.88 6.12 -3.68
C LEU A 154 23.40 6.15 -3.54
N LYS A 155 24.06 4.99 -3.66
CA LYS A 155 25.52 4.89 -3.54
C LYS A 155 26.22 5.75 -4.59
N LYS A 156 25.78 5.69 -5.86
CA LYS A 156 26.35 6.51 -6.94
C LYS A 156 26.14 8.00 -6.70
N SER A 157 24.94 8.41 -6.29
CA SER A 157 24.60 9.81 -5.98
C SER A 157 25.50 10.40 -4.90
N ARG A 158 25.77 9.64 -3.84
CA ARG A 158 26.64 10.05 -2.73
C ARG A 158 28.11 10.12 -3.13
N MET A 159 28.61 9.14 -3.89
CA MET A 159 29.98 9.18 -4.41
C MET A 159 30.22 10.39 -5.33
N GLN A 160 29.23 10.80 -6.14
CA GLN A 160 29.33 11.99 -6.98
C GLN A 160 29.31 13.31 -6.18
N MET A 161 28.62 13.33 -5.04
CA MET A 161 28.62 14.49 -4.14
C MET A 161 30.02 14.71 -3.54
N ASP A 162 30.65 13.64 -3.08
CA ASP A 162 31.99 13.71 -2.46
C ASP A 162 33.05 14.19 -3.46
N THR A 163 33.02 13.72 -4.71
CA THR A 163 33.95 14.19 -5.75
C THR A 163 33.75 15.67 -6.12
N THR A 164 32.51 16.16 -6.05
CA THR A 164 32.20 17.57 -6.37
C THR A 164 32.62 18.50 -5.23
N ASN A 165 32.58 18.05 -3.97
CA ASN A 165 32.99 18.86 -2.82
C ASN A 165 34.52 18.95 -2.61
N THR A 166 35.30 18.12 -3.31
CA THR A 166 36.77 18.10 -3.24
C THR A 166 37.47 18.89 -4.35
N ASN A 167 36.72 19.46 -5.29
CA ASN A 167 37.21 20.30 -6.39
C ASN A 167 36.77 21.75 -6.22
#